data_AF-A0A7W1R8P8-F1
#
_entry.id   AF-A0A7W1R8P8-F1
#
_cell.length_a   1.000
_cell.length_b   1.000
_cell.length_c   1.000
_cell.angle_alpha   90.00
_cell.angle_beta   90.00
_cell.angle_gamma   90.00
#
_symmetry.space_group_name_H-M   'P 1'
#
loop_
_entity.id
_entity.type
_entity.pdbx_description
1 polymer ?
#
loop_
_entity_poly.entity_id
_entity_poly.type
_entity_poly.pdbx_seq_one_letter_code
_entity_poly.pdbx_strand_id
1 'polypeptide(L)'
;MSSADPRSLDHVERQGDEQLAATTDPTPEEIAVLSWMERIAFRFVHRMNRGRWKLFWTWCQRTIGAGWIHFATYNLMRVYGLEHIDSVSHERPILLVANHRSFFDMYTVSTVLFRRTRWPKKLFFPVRGRFFYESPLGLL
;
A
#
# COMPACT_ATOMS: atom_id res chain seq x y z
N MET A 1 15.49 -1.57 -42.96
CA MET A 1 15.21 -1.61 -41.50
C MET A 1 14.27 -0.45 -41.21
N SER A 2 12.99 -0.75 -40.95
CA SER A 2 11.94 0.25 -40.76
C SER A 2 12.12 0.93 -39.41
N SER A 3 12.27 2.25 -39.40
CA SER A 3 12.33 3.08 -38.20
C SER A 3 10.95 3.05 -37.52
N ALA A 4 10.87 2.45 -36.33
CA ALA A 4 9.65 2.54 -35.53
C ALA A 4 9.36 4.00 -35.18
N ASP A 5 8.14 4.46 -35.45
CA ASP A 5 7.67 5.82 -35.17
C ASP A 5 7.52 6.01 -33.65
N PRO A 6 8.27 6.92 -33.01
CA PRO A 6 8.24 7.13 -31.56
C PRO A 6 6.86 7.54 -31.04
N ARG A 7 5.97 8.10 -31.88
CA ARG A 7 4.59 8.45 -31.46
C ARG A 7 3.66 7.24 -31.31
N SER A 8 4.02 6.09 -31.88
CA SER A 8 3.22 4.87 -31.77
C SER A 8 3.36 4.21 -30.39
N LEU A 9 4.51 4.40 -29.73
CA LEU A 9 4.77 3.88 -28.38
C LEU A 9 3.99 4.65 -27.32
N ASP A 10 3.87 5.98 -27.48
CA ASP A 10 3.11 6.85 -26.57
C ASP A 10 1.61 6.50 -26.53
N HIS A 11 1.03 6.06 -27.65
CA HIS A 11 -0.38 5.66 -27.70
C HIS A 11 -0.63 4.29 -27.07
N VAL A 12 0.32 3.35 -27.21
CA VAL A 12 0.25 2.02 -26.60
C VAL A 12 0.49 2.10 -25.08
N GLU A 13 1.43 2.91 -24.62
CA GLU A 13 1.66 3.14 -23.18
C GLU A 13 0.46 3.85 -22.53
N ARG A 14 -0.13 4.87 -23.17
CA ARG A 14 -1.34 5.52 -22.64
C ARG A 14 -2.55 4.60 -22.59
N GLN A 15 -2.75 3.74 -23.60
CA GLN A 15 -3.82 2.74 -23.55
C GLN A 15 -3.57 1.68 -22.48
N GLY A 16 -2.32 1.27 -22.25
CA GLY A 16 -1.94 0.37 -21.15
C GLY A 16 -2.22 0.97 -19.77
N ASP A 17 -1.91 2.25 -19.58
CA ASP A 17 -2.14 2.99 -18.33
C ASP A 17 -3.63 3.28 -18.07
N GLU A 18 -4.41 3.60 -19.12
CA GLU A 18 -5.87 3.77 -19.01
C GLU A 18 -6.59 2.44 -18.74
N GLN A 19 -6.07 1.33 -19.28
CA GLN A 19 -6.63 -0.01 -19.07
C GLN A 19 -6.26 -0.59 -17.70
N LEU A 20 -5.08 -0.25 -17.14
CA LEU A 20 -4.71 -0.52 -15.74
C LEU A 20 -5.55 0.32 -14.75
N ALA A 21 -5.99 1.52 -15.15
CA ALA A 21 -6.85 2.37 -14.33
C ALA A 21 -8.32 1.92 -14.30
N ALA A 22 -8.75 1.07 -15.26
CA ALA A 22 -10.14 0.71 -15.47
C ALA A 22 -10.47 -0.74 -15.06
N THR A 23 -10.32 -1.07 -13.76
CA THR A 23 -11.23 -1.91 -12.95
C THR A 23 -10.54 -2.36 -11.64
N THR A 24 -10.49 -1.49 -10.62
CA THR A 24 -10.10 -1.92 -9.25
C THR A 24 -11.13 -2.80 -8.54
N ASP A 25 -12.18 -3.24 -9.24
CA ASP A 25 -13.18 -4.18 -8.73
C ASP A 25 -12.88 -5.57 -9.29
N PRO A 26 -12.69 -6.59 -8.43
CA PRO A 26 -12.41 -7.94 -8.89
C PRO A 26 -13.62 -8.49 -9.66
N THR A 27 -13.32 -9.28 -10.68
CA THR A 27 -14.30 -9.99 -11.46
C THR A 27 -15.02 -11.06 -10.62
N PRO A 28 -16.23 -11.48 -11.01
CA PRO A 28 -16.95 -12.54 -10.29
C PRO A 28 -16.17 -13.85 -10.19
N GLU A 29 -15.36 -14.17 -11.21
CA GLU A 29 -14.51 -15.37 -11.26
C GLU A 29 -13.37 -15.30 -10.24
N GLU A 30 -12.73 -14.13 -10.07
CA GLU A 30 -11.69 -13.92 -9.06
C GLU A 30 -12.24 -14.02 -7.62
N ILE A 31 -13.45 -13.52 -7.39
CA ILE A 31 -14.13 -13.68 -6.08
C ILE A 31 -14.53 -15.15 -5.85
N ALA A 32 -14.81 -15.91 -6.91
CA ALA A 32 -15.29 -17.29 -6.80
C ALA A 32 -14.25 -18.23 -6.16
N VAL A 33 -12.96 -17.93 -6.31
CA VAL A 33 -11.84 -18.71 -5.76
C VAL A 33 -11.73 -18.55 -4.24
N LEU A 34 -12.30 -17.48 -3.66
CA LEU A 34 -12.24 -17.19 -2.22
C LEU A 34 -13.21 -18.08 -1.43
N SER A 35 -12.77 -18.57 -0.28
CA SER A 35 -13.61 -19.18 0.74
C SER A 35 -14.64 -18.18 1.30
N TRP A 36 -15.65 -18.70 2.00
CA TRP A 36 -16.68 -17.86 2.63
C TRP A 36 -16.10 -16.77 3.55
N MET A 37 -15.12 -17.13 4.39
CA MET A 37 -14.48 -16.18 5.32
C MET A 37 -13.68 -15.12 4.58
N GLU A 38 -12.91 -15.51 3.55
CA GLU A 38 -12.13 -14.59 2.73
C GLU A 38 -13.03 -13.61 1.96
N ARG A 39 -14.23 -14.03 1.54
CA ARG A 39 -15.21 -13.13 0.91
C ARG A 39 -15.75 -12.08 1.88
N ILE A 40 -16.04 -12.47 3.12
CA ILE A 40 -16.47 -11.52 4.16
C ILE A 40 -15.34 -10.53 4.44
N ALA A 41 -14.13 -11.05 4.64
CA ALA A 41 -12.92 -10.27 4.87
C ALA A 41 -12.68 -9.27 3.74
N PHE A 42 -12.74 -9.73 2.49
CA PHE A 42 -12.58 -8.90 1.30
C PHE A 42 -13.63 -7.79 1.24
N ARG A 43 -14.93 -8.11 1.41
CA ARG A 43 -16.00 -7.10 1.37
C ARG A 43 -15.84 -6.04 2.45
N PHE A 44 -15.41 -6.45 3.64
CA PHE A 44 -15.15 -5.54 4.75
C PHE A 44 -13.99 -4.60 4.43
N VAL A 45 -12.82 -5.13 4.06
CA VAL A 45 -11.62 -4.35 3.72
C VAL A 45 -11.84 -3.47 2.49
N HIS A 46 -12.54 -3.97 1.48
CA HIS A 46 -12.88 -3.21 0.27
C HIS A 46 -13.79 -2.04 0.57
N ARG A 47 -14.76 -2.20 1.48
CA ARG A 47 -15.60 -1.12 1.96
C ARG A 47 -14.81 -0.10 2.78
N MET A 48 -13.92 -0.55 3.66
CA MET A 48 -13.06 0.34 4.47
C MET A 48 -12.15 1.20 3.61
N ASN A 49 -11.68 0.65 2.48
CA ASN A 49 -10.81 1.35 1.54
C ASN A 49 -11.55 2.25 0.54
N ARG A 50 -12.86 2.46 0.71
CA ARG A 50 -13.70 3.33 -0.14
C ARG A 50 -14.32 4.49 0.65
N GLY A 51 -14.39 5.66 0.00
CA GLY A 51 -15.15 6.82 0.48
C GLY A 51 -14.74 7.36 1.85
N ARG A 52 -15.73 7.84 2.62
CA ARG A 52 -15.56 8.50 3.93
C ARG A 52 -14.95 7.59 5.01
N TRP A 53 -15.15 6.27 4.87
CA TRP A 53 -14.56 5.27 5.76
C TRP A 53 -13.03 5.21 5.64
N LYS A 54 -12.50 5.37 4.43
CA LYS A 54 -11.03 5.43 4.21
C LYS A 54 -10.41 6.63 4.92
N LEU A 55 -11.06 7.80 4.83
CA LEU A 55 -10.60 9.01 5.52
C LEU A 55 -10.58 8.82 7.04
N PHE A 56 -11.64 8.22 7.60
CA PHE A 56 -11.73 7.91 9.03
C PHE A 56 -10.63 6.92 9.46
N TRP A 57 -10.48 5.80 8.77
CA TRP A 57 -9.46 4.81 9.11
C TRP A 57 -8.03 5.35 8.93
N THR A 58 -7.78 6.17 7.91
CA THR A 58 -6.49 6.84 7.72
C THR A 58 -6.18 7.78 8.90
N TRP A 59 -7.19 8.50 9.39
CA TRP A 59 -7.04 9.34 10.58
C TRP A 59 -6.77 8.50 11.85
N CYS A 60 -7.53 7.43 12.08
CA CYS A 60 -7.31 6.52 13.21
C CYS A 60 -5.90 5.89 13.16
N GLN A 61 -5.46 5.43 11.99
CA GLN A 61 -4.13 4.87 11.79
C GLN A 61 -3.04 5.90 12.07
N ARG A 62 -3.23 7.16 11.64
CA ARG A 62 -2.27 8.24 11.87
C ARG A 62 -2.21 8.70 13.33
N THR A 63 -3.34 8.70 14.04
CA THR A 63 -3.42 9.22 15.41
C THR A 63 -3.11 8.14 16.45
N ILE A 64 -3.81 7.01 16.37
CA ILE A 64 -3.73 5.94 17.38
C ILE A 64 -2.63 4.95 17.01
N GLY A 65 -2.65 4.42 15.78
CA GLY A 65 -1.68 3.42 15.33
C GLY A 65 -0.24 3.94 15.35
N ALA A 66 0.01 5.04 14.66
CA ALA A 66 1.34 5.65 14.61
C ALA A 66 1.79 6.21 15.97
N GLY A 67 0.86 6.59 16.86
CA GLY A 67 1.16 7.02 18.22
C GLY A 67 1.71 5.87 19.07
N TRP A 68 1.00 4.74 19.10
CA TRP A 68 1.42 3.55 19.84
C TRP A 68 2.72 2.95 19.30
N ILE A 69 2.82 2.80 17.97
CA ILE A 69 4.03 2.26 17.33
C ILE A 69 5.23 3.19 17.61
N HIS A 70 5.05 4.51 17.51
CA HIS A 70 6.12 5.44 17.85
C HIS A 70 6.51 5.33 19.32
N PHE A 71 5.56 5.31 20.25
CA PHE A 71 5.85 5.15 21.67
C PHE A 71 6.62 3.85 21.97
N ALA A 72 6.29 2.75 21.29
CA ALA A 72 6.97 1.47 21.45
C ALA A 72 8.36 1.43 20.78
N THR A 73 8.60 2.23 19.74
CA THR A 73 9.81 2.09 18.89
C THR A 73 10.77 3.28 18.94
N TYR A 74 10.37 4.43 19.48
CA TYR A 74 11.16 5.67 19.35
C TYR A 74 12.55 5.57 20.00
N ASN A 75 12.69 4.81 21.08
CA ASN A 75 13.97 4.58 21.75
C ASN A 75 14.80 3.44 21.13
N LEU A 76 14.23 2.64 20.23
CA LEU A 76 14.88 1.46 19.65
C LEU A 76 15.36 1.69 18.21
N MET A 77 14.86 2.74 17.54
CA MET A 77 15.15 3.00 16.14
C MET A 77 16.25 4.03 15.93
N ARG A 78 17.26 3.64 15.15
CA ARG A 78 18.16 4.58 14.48
C ARG A 78 17.81 4.61 12.99
N VAL A 79 17.53 5.81 12.49
CA VAL A 79 17.13 6.04 11.10
C VAL A 79 18.23 6.84 10.42
N TYR A 80 18.66 6.37 9.27
CA TYR A 80 19.71 6.97 8.45
C TYR A 80 19.20 7.11 7.01
N GLY A 81 19.70 8.10 6.26
CA GLY A 81 19.47 8.17 4.83
C GLY A 81 18.10 8.70 4.41
N LEU A 82 17.32 9.30 5.30
CA LEU A 82 15.99 9.85 4.97
C LEU A 82 16.07 10.99 3.95
N GLU A 83 17.17 11.74 3.96
CA GLU A 83 17.49 12.80 3.01
C GLU A 83 17.42 12.31 1.55
N HIS A 84 17.78 11.05 1.28
CA HIS A 84 17.66 10.47 -0.06
C HIS A 84 16.20 10.35 -0.48
N ILE A 85 15.31 9.98 0.44
CA ILE A 85 13.87 9.85 0.15
C ILE A 85 13.22 11.23 -0.01
N ASP A 86 13.66 12.24 0.74
CA ASP A 86 13.15 13.60 0.56
C ASP A 86 13.65 14.24 -0.76
N SER A 87 14.83 13.85 -1.24
CA SER A 87 15.44 14.40 -2.46
C SER A 87 14.93 13.80 -3.78
N VAL A 88 14.35 12.60 -3.76
CA VAL A 88 13.84 11.96 -4.98
C VAL A 88 12.54 12.63 -5.45
N SER A 89 12.33 12.65 -6.77
CA SER A 89 11.06 13.10 -7.33
C SER A 89 9.92 12.19 -6.85
N HIS A 90 8.88 12.80 -6.28
CA HIS A 90 7.66 12.12 -5.83
C HIS A 90 6.59 12.06 -6.93
N GLU A 91 6.91 12.45 -8.17
CA GLU A 91 6.02 12.32 -9.33
C GLU A 91 5.83 10.86 -9.75
N ARG A 92 6.79 9.99 -9.39
CA ARG A 92 6.76 8.55 -9.65
C ARG A 92 6.65 7.74 -8.35
N PRO A 93 6.03 6.54 -8.38
CA PRO A 93 5.98 5.68 -7.20
C PRO A 93 7.38 5.28 -6.71
N ILE A 94 7.56 5.26 -5.39
CA ILE A 94 8.80 4.80 -4.75
C ILE A 94 8.60 3.36 -4.28
N LEU A 95 9.47 2.45 -4.74
CA LEU A 95 9.51 1.07 -4.26
C LEU A 95 10.52 0.95 -3.11
N LEU A 96 10.04 0.60 -1.92
CA LEU A 96 10.88 0.35 -0.76
C LEU A 96 11.15 -1.14 -0.62
N VAL A 97 12.41 -1.54 -0.78
CA VAL A 97 12.86 -2.92 -0.60
C VAL A 97 13.50 -3.03 0.78
N ALA A 98 12.91 -3.86 1.64
CA ALA A 98 13.39 -4.07 3.00
C ALA A 98 13.46 -5.57 3.30
N ASN A 99 14.38 -5.94 4.20
CA ASN A 99 14.47 -7.30 4.71
C ASN A 99 13.26 -7.56 5.65
N HIS A 100 12.49 -8.61 5.38
CA HIS A 100 11.23 -8.89 6.07
C HIS A 100 11.45 -9.86 7.23
N ARG A 101 11.81 -9.33 8.40
CA ARG A 101 11.94 -10.14 9.62
C ARG A 101 10.61 -10.33 10.34
N SER A 102 9.69 -9.37 10.22
CA SER A 102 8.34 -9.51 10.76
C SER A 102 7.35 -8.57 10.09
N PHE A 103 6.06 -8.83 10.28
CA PHE A 103 4.99 -7.92 9.88
C PHE A 103 5.15 -6.51 10.48
N PHE A 104 5.81 -6.39 11.63
CA PHE A 104 6.03 -5.12 12.31
C PHE A 104 6.96 -4.17 11.53
N ASP A 105 7.76 -4.68 10.59
CA ASP A 105 8.67 -3.89 9.77
C ASP A 105 7.88 -2.86 8.94
N MET A 106 6.72 -3.27 8.41
CA MET A 106 5.80 -2.40 7.66
C MET A 106 5.35 -1.20 8.49
N TYR A 107 4.91 -1.43 9.72
CA TYR A 107 4.42 -0.39 10.62
C TYR A 107 5.53 0.59 11.02
N THR A 108 6.71 0.04 11.25
CA THR A 108 7.90 0.78 11.63
C THR A 108 8.33 1.73 10.51
N VAL A 109 8.49 1.21 9.28
CA VAL A 109 8.83 2.02 8.09
C VAL A 109 7.74 3.06 7.81
N SER A 110 6.46 2.66 7.84
CA SER A 110 5.34 3.58 7.65
C SER A 110 5.37 4.74 8.65
N THR A 111 5.63 4.45 9.93
CA THR A 111 5.69 5.45 10.99
C THR A 111 6.83 6.44 10.76
N VAL A 112 8.01 5.96 10.41
CA VAL A 112 9.16 6.83 10.08
C VAL A 112 8.81 7.74 8.91
N LEU A 113 8.28 7.19 7.82
CA LEU A 113 7.90 7.97 6.64
C LEU A 113 6.81 9.00 6.96
N PHE A 114 5.73 8.62 7.65
CA PHE A 114 4.65 9.55 7.95
C PHE A 114 5.05 10.66 8.93
N ARG A 115 5.96 10.38 9.88
CA ARG A 115 6.35 11.37 10.89
C ARG A 115 7.50 12.27 10.46
N ARG A 116 8.46 11.73 9.69
CA ARG A 116 9.72 12.42 9.40
C ARG A 116 9.80 13.04 8.01
N THR A 117 8.76 12.90 7.20
CA THR A 117 8.73 13.46 5.85
C THR A 117 7.38 14.10 5.53
N ARG A 118 7.35 15.06 4.59
CA ARG A 118 6.21 16.01 4.46
C ARG A 118 5.26 15.77 3.28
N TRP A 119 5.61 14.92 2.32
CA TRP A 119 4.79 14.73 1.12
C TRP A 119 3.58 13.77 1.37
N PRO A 120 2.51 13.86 0.57
CA PRO A 120 1.36 12.94 0.65
C PRO A 120 1.72 11.53 0.17
N LYS A 121 1.31 10.50 0.91
CA LYS A 121 1.74 9.12 0.66
C LYS A 121 0.54 8.18 0.58
N LYS A 122 0.57 7.27 -0.40
CA LYS A 122 -0.26 6.06 -0.42
C LYS A 122 0.70 4.89 -0.30
N LEU A 123 0.72 4.24 0.86
CA LEU A 123 1.60 3.09 1.10
C LEU A 123 0.87 1.81 0.74
N PHE A 124 1.54 0.96 -0.04
CA PHE A 124 1.09 -0.36 -0.39
C PHE A 124 2.18 -1.35 0.05
N PHE A 125 1.80 -2.33 0.85
CA PHE A 125 2.69 -3.39 1.29
C PHE A 125 2.16 -4.70 0.73
N PRO A 126 2.70 -5.18 -0.39
CA PRO A 126 2.28 -6.45 -0.95
C PRO A 126 2.73 -7.58 -0.02
N VAL A 127 1.82 -8.06 0.83
CA VAL A 127 2.06 -9.20 1.72
C VAL A 127 1.33 -10.40 1.15
N ARG A 128 2.05 -11.48 0.87
CA ARG A 128 1.46 -12.81 0.67
C ARG A 128 1.58 -13.57 1.99
N GLY A 129 0.49 -13.67 2.73
CA GLY A 129 0.45 -14.43 3.98
C GLY A 129 -0.80 -15.28 4.05
N ARG A 130 -0.64 -16.58 4.33
CA ARG A 130 -1.76 -17.50 4.63
C ARG A 130 -2.51 -17.12 5.92
N PHE A 131 -1.90 -16.32 6.79
CA PHE A 131 -2.51 -15.92 8.06
C PHE A 131 -3.62 -14.87 7.88
N PHE A 132 -3.45 -13.95 6.92
CA PHE A 132 -4.41 -12.90 6.67
C PHE A 132 -5.60 -13.49 5.90
N TYR A 133 -6.81 -13.08 6.27
CA TYR A 133 -8.07 -13.42 5.57
C TYR A 133 -8.63 -14.84 5.80
N GLU A 134 -7.87 -15.77 6.37
CA GLU A 134 -8.36 -17.13 6.68
C GLU A 134 -9.09 -17.25 8.04
N SER A 135 -8.85 -16.32 8.98
CA SER A 135 -9.46 -16.37 10.32
C SER A 135 -9.86 -14.99 10.87
N PRO A 136 -10.83 -14.90 11.81
CA PRO A 136 -11.19 -13.64 12.47
C PRO A 136 -10.01 -12.96 13.17
N LEU A 137 -9.03 -13.73 13.65
CA LEU A 137 -7.82 -13.19 14.28
C LEU A 137 -6.87 -12.54 13.27
N GLY A 138 -6.90 -13.00 12.01
CA GLY A 138 -6.14 -12.38 10.91
C GLY A 138 -6.76 -11.10 10.35
N LEU A 139 -7.96 -10.73 10.82
CA LEU A 139 -8.67 -9.49 10.49
C LEU A 139 -8.54 -8.38 11.56
N LEU A 140 -8.07 -8.74 12.77
CA LEU A 140 -7.80 -7.84 13.89
C LEU A 140 -6.37 -7.30 13.81
#